data_AF-A0A944VQC3-F1
#
_entry.id   AF-A0A944VQC3-F1
#
_cell.length_a   1.000
_cell.length_b   1.000
_cell.length_c   1.000
_cell.angle_alpha   90.00
_cell.angle_beta   90.00
_cell.angle_gamma   90.00
#
_symmetry.space_group_name_H-M   'P 1'
#
loop_
_entity.id
_entity.type
_entity.pdbx_description
1 polymer ?
#
loop_
_entity_poly.entity_id
_entity_poly.type
_entity_poly.pdbx_seq_one_letter_code
_entity_poly.pdbx_strand_id
1 'polypeptide(L)'
;MDEPKLKIENKTVESIPAVTIRFAGDSGDGMQLVGTRFTDTSALFGNDLATLPAFPAEIRAPQGTIAGVSSFQVQIADFDILTPGDNPEVLVAMNPAALKAHLHDLAPNGMLIVNQDAFEEKNITKAGYKVDPRESGELDGYRVFEVPMEKLTKEALKDSEIKGRAVLRSKNMIALGLISWVFNRPLEDTINWINKKFEKLPEVADANIKTLKTGYNFGITVEAFHHTYVVEKAALPTGEYTNINGNIGLSWGLIAGAKLSNLELFYGSYPITPASDILHELSKHKNFNVITFQAEDEIA
;
A
#
# COMPACT_ATOMS: atom_id res chain seq x y z
N MET A 1 9.36 5.44 -37.09
CA MET A 1 10.61 5.46 -36.30
C MET A 1 10.26 4.85 -34.97
N ASP A 2 10.47 3.54 -34.85
CA ASP A 2 10.22 2.81 -33.61
C ASP A 2 11.26 3.21 -32.57
N GLU A 3 10.80 3.60 -31.38
CA GLU A 3 11.68 3.84 -30.24
C GLU A 3 12.39 2.52 -29.86
N PRO A 4 13.70 2.58 -29.51
CA PRO A 4 14.44 1.38 -29.16
C PRO A 4 13.90 0.86 -27.82
N LYS A 5 13.25 -0.31 -27.84
CA LYS A 5 13.00 -1.10 -26.64
C LYS A 5 14.35 -1.46 -26.02
N LEU A 6 14.69 -0.80 -24.91
CA LEU A 6 15.80 -1.20 -24.05
C LEU A 6 15.61 -2.67 -23.65
N LYS A 7 16.41 -3.56 -24.25
CA LYS A 7 16.56 -4.94 -23.80
C LYS A 7 17.39 -4.92 -22.51
N ILE A 8 16.73 -5.09 -21.37
CA ILE A 8 17.38 -5.26 -20.07
C ILE A 8 17.81 -6.73 -20.00
N GLU A 9 19.08 -7.02 -20.30
CA GLU A 9 19.53 -8.37 -20.66
C GLU A 9 20.01 -9.25 -19.48
N ASN A 10 19.78 -8.88 -18.20
CA ASN A 10 20.33 -9.66 -17.06
C ASN A 10 19.38 -9.87 -15.85
N LYS A 11 18.06 -9.82 -16.03
CA LYS A 11 17.11 -10.15 -14.93
C LYS A 11 16.13 -11.20 -15.39
N THR A 12 16.14 -12.35 -14.74
CA THR A 12 15.22 -13.44 -15.07
C THR A 12 13.87 -13.18 -14.42
N VAL A 13 12.81 -13.48 -15.16
CA VAL A 13 11.43 -13.34 -14.68
C VAL A 13 10.98 -14.70 -14.15
N GLU A 14 10.59 -14.75 -12.89
CA GLU A 14 10.06 -15.95 -12.24
C GLU A 14 8.54 -15.86 -12.11
N SER A 15 7.84 -16.91 -12.51
CA SER A 15 6.39 -17.01 -12.31
C SER A 15 6.12 -17.65 -10.95
N ILE A 16 5.29 -17.00 -10.13
CA ILE A 16 4.88 -17.49 -8.81
C ILE A 16 3.35 -17.44 -8.70
N PRO A 17 2.72 -18.41 -8.03
CA PRO A 17 1.25 -18.51 -8.01
C PRO A 17 0.59 -17.46 -7.10
N ALA A 18 1.27 -17.04 -6.04
CA ALA A 18 0.79 -16.01 -5.14
C ALA A 18 1.96 -15.30 -4.45
N VAL A 19 1.69 -14.10 -3.94
CA VAL A 19 2.61 -13.37 -3.08
C VAL A 19 1.85 -12.46 -2.13
N THR A 20 2.33 -12.40 -0.89
CA THR A 20 1.85 -11.54 0.19
C THR A 20 2.89 -10.46 0.47
N ILE A 21 2.46 -9.20 0.33
CA ILE A 21 3.32 -8.02 0.45
C ILE A 21 2.76 -7.15 1.56
N ARG A 22 3.61 -6.75 2.51
CA ARG A 22 3.26 -5.82 3.58
C ARG A 22 4.06 -4.53 3.45
N PHE A 23 3.35 -3.42 3.35
CA PHE A 23 3.91 -2.07 3.41
C PHE A 23 3.75 -1.52 4.82
N ALA A 24 4.83 -1.07 5.46
CA ALA A 24 4.80 -0.62 6.85
C ALA A 24 5.64 0.66 7.06
N GLY A 25 5.09 1.60 7.83
CA GLY A 25 5.70 2.90 8.10
C GLY A 25 4.94 3.65 9.19
N ASP A 26 5.33 4.89 9.48
CA ASP A 26 4.58 5.70 10.43
C ASP A 26 3.22 6.10 9.83
N SER A 27 2.22 6.33 10.68
CA SER A 27 1.02 7.05 10.29
C SER A 27 1.36 8.38 9.62
N GLY A 28 0.92 8.53 8.36
CA GLY A 28 1.24 9.68 7.51
C GLY A 28 2.33 9.44 6.48
N ASP A 29 3.08 8.33 6.55
CA ASP A 29 4.02 7.92 5.48
C ASP A 29 3.31 7.41 4.22
N GLY A 30 1.98 7.23 4.27
CA GLY A 30 1.17 6.90 3.10
C GLY A 30 1.25 5.44 2.68
N MET A 31 1.54 4.51 3.60
CA MET A 31 1.58 3.07 3.30
C MET A 31 0.24 2.48 2.90
N GLN A 32 -0.85 2.99 3.48
CA GLN A 32 -2.22 2.66 3.06
C GLN A 32 -2.43 3.01 1.58
N LEU A 33 -2.02 4.21 1.18
CA LEU A 33 -2.13 4.67 -0.21
C LEU A 33 -1.29 3.80 -1.15
N VAL A 34 -0.04 3.50 -0.79
CA VAL A 34 0.83 2.63 -1.59
C VAL A 34 0.20 1.24 -1.77
N GLY A 35 -0.25 0.63 -0.67
CA GLY A 35 -0.87 -0.68 -0.69
C GLY A 35 -2.16 -0.72 -1.50
N THR A 36 -3.06 0.26 -1.33
CA THR A 36 -4.28 0.38 -2.15
C THR A 36 -3.92 0.55 -3.63
N ARG A 37 -2.93 1.38 -3.97
CA ARG A 37 -2.55 1.59 -5.38
C ARG A 37 -1.97 0.35 -6.02
N PHE A 38 -1.14 -0.40 -5.30
CA PHE A 38 -0.62 -1.67 -5.78
C PHE A 38 -1.74 -2.71 -5.95
N THR A 39 -2.72 -2.71 -5.05
CA THR A 39 -3.92 -3.56 -5.12
C THR A 39 -4.73 -3.24 -6.38
N ASP A 40 -5.06 -1.97 -6.61
CA ASP A 40 -5.85 -1.52 -7.77
C ASP A 40 -5.16 -1.91 -9.10
N THR A 41 -3.86 -1.67 -9.20
CA THR A 41 -3.09 -2.03 -10.40
C THR A 41 -3.01 -3.55 -10.60
N SER A 42 -2.97 -4.35 -9.52
CA SER A 42 -2.99 -5.81 -9.61
C SER A 42 -4.37 -6.38 -9.97
N ALA A 43 -5.46 -5.77 -9.48
CA ALA A 43 -6.82 -6.10 -9.93
C ALA A 43 -6.98 -5.86 -11.44
N LEU A 44 -6.49 -4.71 -11.95
CA LEU A 44 -6.52 -4.42 -13.39
C LEU A 44 -5.64 -5.35 -14.22
N PHE A 45 -4.56 -5.86 -13.63
CA PHE A 45 -3.74 -6.90 -14.25
C PHE A 45 -4.50 -8.23 -14.37
N GLY A 46 -5.51 -8.45 -13.53
CA GLY A 46 -6.36 -9.64 -13.52
C GLY A 46 -5.99 -10.65 -12.45
N ASN A 47 -5.28 -10.24 -11.39
CA ASN A 47 -5.05 -11.09 -10.23
C ASN A 47 -6.28 -11.09 -9.32
N ASP A 48 -6.51 -12.21 -8.66
CA ASP A 48 -7.36 -12.19 -7.48
C ASP A 48 -6.56 -11.67 -6.29
N LEU A 49 -7.26 -11.05 -5.33
CA LEU A 49 -6.60 -10.32 -4.25
C LEU A 49 -7.40 -10.28 -2.96
N ALA A 50 -6.67 -10.17 -1.85
CA ALA A 50 -7.21 -9.92 -0.53
C ALA A 50 -6.31 -8.94 0.22
N THR A 51 -6.90 -8.00 0.95
CA THR A 51 -6.15 -6.93 1.64
C THR A 51 -6.47 -6.88 3.12
N LEU A 52 -5.49 -6.42 3.90
CA LEU A 52 -5.61 -6.19 5.33
C LEU A 52 -4.93 -4.87 5.71
N PRO A 53 -5.68 -3.76 5.76
CA PRO A 53 -5.18 -2.51 6.30
C PRO A 53 -5.10 -2.58 7.84
N ALA A 54 -4.00 -2.14 8.41
CA ALA A 54 -3.77 -2.01 9.84
C ALA A 54 -3.41 -0.55 10.20
N PHE A 55 -4.25 0.05 11.03
CA PHE A 55 -4.07 1.41 11.52
C PHE A 55 -3.69 1.35 13.01
N PRO A 56 -2.77 2.23 13.47
CA PRO A 56 -2.50 2.32 14.89
C PRO A 56 -3.74 2.85 15.63
N ALA A 57 -3.94 2.36 16.86
CA ALA A 57 -5.03 2.82 17.71
C ALA A 57 -4.87 4.29 18.12
N GLU A 58 -3.62 4.76 18.23
CA GLU A 58 -3.32 6.16 18.55
C GLU A 58 -3.35 7.05 17.31
N ILE A 59 -4.29 7.99 17.29
CA ILE A 59 -4.42 8.98 16.19
C ILE A 59 -3.14 9.82 16.02
N ARG A 60 -2.39 10.05 17.10
CA ARG A 60 -1.15 10.86 17.12
C ARG A 60 -0.04 10.22 17.93
N ALA A 61 0.25 8.95 17.67
CA ALA A 61 1.45 8.32 18.21
C ALA A 61 2.71 9.11 17.80
N PRO A 62 3.74 9.18 18.66
CA PRO A 62 5.01 9.79 18.30
C PRO A 62 5.64 9.08 17.10
N GLN A 63 6.05 9.85 16.07
CA GLN A 63 6.74 9.29 14.90
C GLN A 63 8.02 8.54 15.28
N GLY A 64 8.23 7.40 14.62
CA GLY A 64 9.34 6.49 14.86
C GLY A 64 9.13 5.56 16.06
N THR A 65 7.89 5.39 16.53
CA THR A 65 7.55 4.43 17.61
C THR A 65 6.65 3.34 17.08
N ILE A 66 6.70 2.15 17.71
CA ILE A 66 5.89 0.99 17.30
C ILE A 66 4.39 1.30 17.35
N ALA A 67 3.95 2.07 18.34
CA ALA A 67 2.55 2.47 18.51
C ALA A 67 2.02 3.35 17.36
N GLY A 68 2.90 3.99 16.59
CA GLY A 68 2.55 4.80 15.43
C GLY A 68 2.67 4.10 14.09
N VAL A 69 3.02 2.82 14.07
CA VAL A 69 3.16 2.04 12.85
C VAL A 69 1.78 1.80 12.25
N SER A 70 1.66 2.13 10.97
CA SER A 70 0.55 1.74 10.11
C SER A 70 1.09 0.82 9.02
N SER A 71 0.34 -0.23 8.72
CA SER A 71 0.71 -1.18 7.67
C SER A 71 -0.47 -1.56 6.78
N PHE A 72 -0.16 -1.96 5.56
CA PHE A 72 -1.13 -2.46 4.61
C PHE A 72 -0.58 -3.76 4.03
N GLN A 73 -1.30 -4.85 4.21
CA GLN A 73 -0.97 -6.12 3.59
C GLN A 73 -1.89 -6.38 2.40
N VAL A 74 -1.32 -6.93 1.34
CA VAL A 74 -2.03 -7.42 0.17
C VAL A 74 -1.46 -8.77 -0.23
N GLN A 75 -2.34 -9.73 -0.43
CA GLN A 75 -2.03 -10.95 -1.16
C GLN A 75 -2.62 -10.84 -2.56
N ILE A 76 -1.83 -11.21 -3.56
CA ILE A 76 -2.27 -11.36 -4.94
C ILE A 76 -1.99 -12.78 -5.39
N ALA A 77 -2.87 -13.34 -6.22
CA ALA A 77 -2.76 -14.71 -6.71
C ALA A 77 -3.26 -14.87 -8.15
N ASP A 78 -2.84 -15.96 -8.79
CA ASP A 78 -3.35 -16.45 -10.07
C ASP A 78 -4.49 -17.49 -9.89
N PHE A 79 -5.03 -17.59 -8.69
CA PHE A 79 -6.18 -18.40 -8.31
C PHE A 79 -7.03 -17.67 -7.25
N ASP A 80 -8.23 -18.20 -6.99
CA ASP A 80 -9.18 -17.64 -6.02
C ASP A 80 -8.63 -17.73 -4.58
N ILE A 81 -8.58 -16.59 -3.88
CA ILE A 81 -8.10 -16.46 -2.51
C ILE A 81 -9.10 -15.74 -1.62
N LEU A 82 -9.18 -16.20 -0.37
CA LEU A 82 -10.13 -15.69 0.63
C LEU A 82 -9.45 -15.00 1.81
N THR A 83 -8.12 -15.00 1.86
CA THR A 83 -7.33 -14.48 2.98
C THR A 83 -6.26 -13.55 2.46
N PRO A 84 -5.84 -12.54 3.23
CA PRO A 84 -4.74 -11.64 2.88
C PRO A 84 -3.35 -12.26 3.10
N GLY A 85 -3.26 -13.57 3.41
CA GLY A 85 -2.03 -14.28 3.77
C GLY A 85 -1.65 -14.14 5.24
N ASP A 86 -1.03 -15.16 5.83
CA ASP A 86 -0.58 -15.11 7.23
C ASP A 86 0.78 -14.40 7.35
N ASN A 87 1.78 -14.94 6.66
CA ASN A 87 3.15 -14.42 6.65
C ASN A 87 3.43 -13.70 5.32
N PRO A 88 3.80 -12.42 5.31
CA PRO A 88 4.25 -11.77 4.08
C PRO A 88 5.56 -12.39 3.58
N GLU A 89 5.68 -12.62 2.28
CA GLU A 89 6.96 -12.93 1.63
C GLU A 89 7.77 -11.67 1.34
N VAL A 90 7.12 -10.50 1.33
CA VAL A 90 7.78 -9.20 1.15
C VAL A 90 7.36 -8.22 2.23
N LEU A 91 8.33 -7.63 2.93
CA LEU A 91 8.12 -6.52 3.86
C LEU A 91 8.83 -5.26 3.36
N VAL A 92 8.07 -4.19 3.16
CA VAL A 92 8.62 -2.85 2.92
C VAL A 92 8.55 -2.06 4.22
N ALA A 93 9.70 -1.84 4.86
CA ALA A 93 9.83 -1.11 6.12
C ALA A 93 10.39 0.29 5.90
N MET A 94 9.56 1.31 6.12
CA MET A 94 9.93 2.72 5.89
C MET A 94 10.80 3.33 7.00
N ASN A 95 10.89 2.67 8.16
CA ASN A 95 11.67 3.11 9.32
C ASN A 95 11.94 1.91 10.28
N PRO A 96 12.80 2.09 11.31
CA PRO A 96 13.10 1.02 12.28
C PRO A 96 11.90 0.53 13.09
N ALA A 97 10.92 1.39 13.40
CA ALA A 97 9.73 0.98 14.15
C ALA A 97 8.85 0.01 13.35
N ALA A 98 8.66 0.30 12.06
CA ALA A 98 7.96 -0.56 11.11
C ALA A 98 8.65 -1.90 10.92
N LEU A 99 10.00 -1.90 10.85
CA LEU A 99 10.79 -3.13 10.82
C LEU A 99 10.51 -3.96 12.07
N LYS A 100 10.70 -3.38 13.26
CA LYS A 100 10.52 -4.09 14.53
C LYS A 100 9.10 -4.62 14.73
N ALA A 101 8.10 -3.88 14.28
CA ALA A 101 6.70 -4.26 14.40
C ALA A 101 6.34 -5.51 13.59
N HIS A 102 7.04 -5.80 12.49
CA HIS A 102 6.59 -6.79 11.51
C HIS A 102 7.67 -7.77 11.04
N LEU A 103 8.94 -7.63 11.44
CA LEU A 103 10.00 -8.54 11.00
C LEU A 103 9.71 -9.99 11.37
N HIS A 104 9.12 -10.23 12.55
CA HIS A 104 8.75 -11.57 13.02
C HIS A 104 7.65 -12.24 12.19
N ASP A 105 6.86 -11.46 11.44
CA ASP A 105 5.83 -11.98 10.55
C ASP A 105 6.39 -12.35 9.16
N LEU A 106 7.50 -11.73 8.75
CA LEU A 106 8.12 -11.96 7.44
C LEU A 106 8.55 -13.43 7.32
N ALA A 107 8.16 -14.06 6.21
CA ALA A 107 8.52 -15.45 5.93
C ALA A 107 10.06 -15.64 5.91
N PRO A 108 10.57 -16.82 6.32
CA PRO A 108 11.99 -17.14 6.18
C PRO A 108 12.47 -16.94 4.74
N ASN A 109 13.67 -16.37 4.56
CA ASN A 109 14.20 -15.99 3.24
C ASN A 109 13.30 -15.00 2.46
N GLY A 110 12.36 -14.36 3.14
CA GLY A 110 11.51 -13.30 2.61
C GLY A 110 12.33 -12.10 2.15
N MET A 111 11.74 -11.31 1.25
CA MET A 111 12.33 -10.06 0.76
C MET A 111 12.06 -8.94 1.77
N LEU A 112 13.12 -8.38 2.32
CA LEU A 112 13.04 -7.24 3.22
C LEU A 112 13.56 -6.00 2.51
N ILE A 113 12.69 -5.04 2.23
CA ILE A 113 13.08 -3.73 1.66
C ILE A 113 13.07 -2.71 2.80
N VAL A 114 14.23 -2.14 3.13
CA VAL A 114 14.35 -1.12 4.18
C VAL A 114 14.68 0.24 3.58
N ASN A 115 13.98 1.28 4.05
CA ASN A 115 14.37 2.65 3.77
C ASN A 115 15.61 3.01 4.61
N GLN A 116 16.80 2.83 4.03
CA GLN A 116 18.08 2.98 4.70
C GLN A 116 18.26 4.35 5.37
N ASP A 117 17.76 5.40 4.71
CA ASP A 117 17.92 6.78 5.20
C ASP A 117 17.14 7.04 6.50
N ALA A 118 16.16 6.20 6.86
CA ALA A 118 15.42 6.33 8.11
C ALA A 118 16.12 5.67 9.33
N PHE A 119 17.19 4.91 9.12
CA PHE A 119 17.93 4.19 10.16
C PHE A 119 19.02 5.07 10.78
N GLU A 120 18.61 6.25 11.25
CA GLU A 120 19.45 7.14 12.07
C GLU A 120 19.36 6.73 13.55
N GLU A 121 20.42 6.98 14.32
CA GLU A 121 20.53 6.62 15.75
C GLU A 121 19.30 7.03 16.58
N LYS A 122 18.76 8.22 16.31
CA LYS A 122 17.54 8.73 16.96
C LYS A 122 16.31 7.85 16.69
N ASN A 123 16.12 7.39 15.46
CA ASN A 123 14.97 6.57 15.08
C ASN A 123 15.12 5.13 15.56
N ILE A 124 16.35 4.60 15.53
CA ILE A 124 16.69 3.29 16.10
C ILE A 124 16.35 3.27 17.60
N THR A 125 16.80 4.29 18.35
CA THR A 125 16.52 4.41 19.78
C THR A 125 15.03 4.57 20.07
N LYS A 126 14.31 5.39 19.29
CA LYS A 126 12.85 5.57 19.43
C LYS A 126 12.03 4.31 19.15
N ALA A 127 12.46 3.50 18.19
CA ALA A 127 11.88 2.18 17.93
C ALA A 127 12.19 1.18 19.07
N GLY A 128 13.07 1.55 20.00
CA GLY A 128 13.48 0.73 21.13
C GLY A 128 14.53 -0.33 20.76
N TYR A 129 15.31 -0.10 19.71
CA TYR A 129 16.50 -0.89 19.43
C TYR A 129 17.67 -0.38 20.27
N LYS A 130 18.53 -1.31 20.72
CA LYS A 130 19.77 -0.98 21.45
C LYS A 130 20.97 -0.82 20.53
N VAL A 131 20.93 -1.50 19.40
CA VAL A 131 21.95 -1.55 18.35
C VAL A 131 21.23 -1.49 17.01
N ASP A 132 21.90 -1.05 15.96
CA ASP A 132 21.32 -1.03 14.64
C ASP A 132 20.92 -2.46 14.22
N PRO A 133 19.64 -2.72 13.90
CA PRO A 133 19.21 -4.06 13.51
C PRO A 133 19.98 -4.60 12.29
N ARG A 134 20.48 -3.71 11.41
CA ARG A 134 21.28 -4.09 10.23
C ARG A 134 22.66 -4.66 10.58
N GLU A 135 23.16 -4.37 11.78
CA GLU A 135 24.47 -4.81 12.26
C GLU A 135 24.36 -5.92 13.32
N SER A 136 23.14 -6.22 13.78
CA SER A 136 22.88 -7.12 14.90
C SER A 136 22.85 -8.61 14.56
N GLY A 137 22.78 -8.96 13.27
CA GLY A 137 22.54 -10.32 12.77
C GLY A 137 21.06 -10.74 12.76
N GLU A 138 20.14 -9.91 13.28
CA GLU A 138 18.68 -10.20 13.28
C GLU A 138 18.12 -10.34 11.84
N LEU A 139 18.81 -9.78 10.85
CA LEU A 139 18.37 -9.79 9.44
C LEU A 139 18.95 -10.95 8.61
N ASP A 140 19.81 -11.79 9.18
CA ASP A 140 20.58 -12.82 8.46
C ASP A 140 19.69 -13.88 7.76
N GLY A 141 18.47 -14.08 8.25
CA GLY A 141 17.49 -15.01 7.68
C GLY A 141 16.70 -14.47 6.48
N TYR A 142 16.98 -13.25 6.02
CA TYR A 142 16.17 -12.54 5.02
C TYR A 142 17.01 -12.02 3.86
N ARG A 143 16.36 -11.78 2.72
CA ARG A 143 16.97 -11.11 1.56
C ARG A 143 16.80 -9.61 1.73
N VAL A 144 17.80 -8.95 2.30
CA VAL A 144 17.75 -7.53 2.66
C VAL A 144 18.12 -6.64 1.47
N PHE A 145 17.28 -5.65 1.20
CA PHE A 145 17.48 -4.61 0.20
C PHE A 145 17.43 -3.24 0.87
N GLU A 146 18.59 -2.61 1.04
CA GLU A 146 18.70 -1.26 1.56
C GLU A 146 18.47 -0.24 0.44
N VAL A 147 17.41 0.55 0.56
CA VAL A 147 17.01 1.55 -0.44
C VAL A 147 17.14 2.94 0.16
N PRO A 148 17.96 3.84 -0.41
CA PRO A 148 18.09 5.21 0.08
C PRO A 148 16.91 6.07 -0.42
N MET A 149 15.70 5.78 0.06
CA MET A 149 14.46 6.35 -0.49
C MET A 149 14.39 7.88 -0.31
N GLU A 150 14.94 8.43 0.78
CA GLU A 150 14.96 9.88 0.97
C GLU A 150 15.92 10.57 0.00
N LYS A 151 17.11 10.01 -0.17
CA LYS A 151 18.11 10.56 -1.11
C LYS A 151 17.58 10.51 -2.54
N LEU A 152 17.02 9.37 -2.96
CA LEU A 152 16.40 9.22 -4.28
C LEU A 152 15.26 10.22 -4.49
N THR A 153 14.43 10.44 -3.47
CA THR A 153 13.34 11.43 -3.53
C THR A 153 13.88 12.85 -3.68
N LYS A 154 14.87 13.24 -2.87
CA LYS A 154 15.50 14.56 -2.91
C LYS A 154 16.20 14.82 -4.25
N GLU A 155 16.87 13.80 -4.80
CA GLU A 155 17.53 13.87 -6.10
C GLU A 155 16.52 13.97 -7.25
N ALA A 156 15.49 13.13 -7.25
CA ALA A 156 14.42 13.18 -8.24
C ALA A 156 13.75 14.56 -8.29
N LEU A 157 13.59 15.22 -7.14
CA LEU A 157 12.85 16.48 -7.03
C LEU A 157 13.73 17.72 -6.94
N LYS A 158 15.04 17.60 -7.20
CA LYS A 158 16.00 18.72 -7.09
C LYS A 158 15.61 19.94 -7.92
N ASP A 159 15.09 19.71 -9.12
CA ASP A 159 14.67 20.76 -10.06
C ASP A 159 13.15 21.02 -10.05
N SER A 160 12.43 20.48 -9.05
CA SER A 160 10.99 20.68 -8.92
C SER A 160 10.66 21.97 -8.17
N GLU A 161 9.42 22.44 -8.31
CA GLU A 161 8.91 23.59 -7.55
C GLU A 161 8.69 23.27 -6.06
N ILE A 162 8.64 21.98 -5.71
CA ILE A 162 8.42 21.52 -4.34
C ILE A 162 9.70 21.67 -3.52
N LYS A 163 9.60 22.36 -2.38
CA LYS A 163 10.75 22.65 -1.51
C LYS A 163 10.53 22.21 -0.06
N GLY A 164 11.64 22.06 0.65
CA GLY A 164 11.65 21.78 2.10
C GLY A 164 11.02 20.44 2.44
N ARG A 165 10.19 20.41 3.51
CA ARG A 165 9.56 19.18 4.02
C ARG A 165 8.57 18.54 3.04
N ALA A 166 8.06 19.29 2.07
CA ALA A 166 7.08 18.76 1.11
C ALA A 166 7.71 17.74 0.13
N VAL A 167 9.02 17.85 -0.13
CA VAL A 167 9.76 16.91 -1.01
C VAL A 167 9.63 15.47 -0.54
N LEU A 168 9.80 15.23 0.77
CA LEU A 168 9.75 13.88 1.33
C LEU A 168 8.33 13.31 1.44
N ARG A 169 7.28 14.08 1.14
CA ARG A 169 5.91 13.54 1.11
C ARG A 169 5.67 12.57 -0.05
N SER A 170 6.51 12.60 -1.08
CA SER A 170 6.45 11.68 -2.21
C SER A 170 7.37 10.46 -2.06
N LYS A 171 8.06 10.29 -0.90
CA LYS A 171 8.99 9.17 -0.69
C LYS A 171 8.32 7.80 -0.81
N ASN A 172 7.04 7.71 -0.48
CA ASN A 172 6.25 6.48 -0.60
C ASN A 172 6.09 6.01 -2.05
N MET A 173 6.16 6.92 -3.02
CA MET A 173 6.14 6.57 -4.44
C MET A 173 7.42 5.86 -4.88
N ILE A 174 8.57 6.08 -4.22
CA ILE A 174 9.78 5.30 -4.47
C ILE A 174 9.52 3.83 -4.15
N ALA A 175 8.94 3.55 -2.99
CA ALA A 175 8.57 2.20 -2.58
C ALA A 175 7.56 1.56 -3.54
N LEU A 176 6.50 2.30 -3.91
CA LEU A 176 5.50 1.81 -4.88
C LEU A 176 6.14 1.50 -6.24
N GLY A 177 6.98 2.41 -6.75
CA GLY A 177 7.66 2.23 -8.04
C GLY A 177 8.57 1.02 -8.05
N LEU A 178 9.35 0.83 -6.97
CA LEU A 178 10.23 -0.32 -6.81
C LEU A 178 9.45 -1.64 -6.76
N ILE A 179 8.40 -1.72 -5.94
CA ILE A 179 7.56 -2.92 -5.84
C ILE A 179 6.82 -3.19 -7.15
N SER A 180 6.33 -2.16 -7.83
CA SER A 180 5.76 -2.31 -9.17
C SER A 180 6.77 -2.89 -10.16
N TRP A 181 8.05 -2.49 -10.09
CA TRP A 181 9.09 -3.09 -10.91
C TRP A 181 9.37 -4.55 -10.52
N VAL A 182 9.52 -4.85 -9.22
CA VAL A 182 9.77 -6.21 -8.70
C VAL A 182 8.70 -7.19 -9.18
N PHE A 183 7.43 -6.77 -9.21
CA PHE A 183 6.30 -7.60 -9.62
C PHE A 183 5.80 -7.30 -11.04
N ASN A 184 6.60 -6.66 -11.89
CA ASN A 184 6.25 -6.37 -13.28
C ASN A 184 4.87 -5.70 -13.48
N ARG A 185 4.47 -4.82 -12.56
CA ARG A 185 3.22 -4.06 -12.62
C ARG A 185 3.41 -2.79 -13.46
N PRO A 186 2.52 -2.52 -14.43
CA PRO A 186 2.59 -1.31 -15.24
C PRO A 186 2.32 -0.06 -14.40
N LEU A 187 3.03 1.03 -14.69
CA LEU A 187 2.87 2.29 -13.96
C LEU A 187 1.71 3.16 -14.45
N GLU A 188 1.20 2.91 -15.66
CA GLU A 188 0.28 3.81 -16.37
C GLU A 188 -1.00 4.10 -15.58
N ASP A 189 -1.61 3.06 -15.00
CA ASP A 189 -2.80 3.20 -14.15
C ASP A 189 -2.54 4.09 -12.93
N THR A 190 -1.41 3.88 -12.25
CA THR A 190 -1.02 4.72 -11.12
C THR A 190 -0.71 6.15 -11.54
N ILE A 191 -0.05 6.37 -12.69
CA ILE A 191 0.21 7.71 -13.24
C ILE A 191 -1.11 8.44 -13.53
N ASN A 192 -2.06 7.77 -14.18
CA ASN A 192 -3.37 8.33 -14.48
C ASN A 192 -4.14 8.69 -13.20
N TRP A 193 -4.07 7.83 -12.18
CA TRP A 193 -4.66 8.11 -10.88
C TRP A 193 -4.01 9.32 -10.20
N ILE A 194 -2.67 9.45 -10.24
CA ILE A 194 -1.96 10.61 -9.68
C ILE A 194 -2.42 11.89 -10.36
N ASN A 195 -2.45 11.92 -11.69
CA ASN A 195 -2.89 13.07 -12.47
C ASN A 195 -4.33 13.47 -12.12
N LYS A 196 -5.24 12.50 -12.00
CA LYS A 196 -6.62 12.76 -11.62
C LYS A 196 -6.75 13.28 -10.18
N LYS A 197 -6.02 12.68 -9.24
CA LYS A 197 -6.08 13.05 -7.81
C LYS A 197 -5.55 14.47 -7.56
N PHE A 198 -4.50 14.85 -8.28
CA PHE A 198 -3.82 16.14 -8.13
C PHE A 198 -4.06 17.05 -9.33
N GLU A 199 -5.21 16.93 -10.01
CA GLU A 199 -5.58 17.76 -11.17
C GLU A 199 -5.48 19.26 -10.86
N LYS A 200 -5.77 19.64 -9.62
CA LYS A 200 -5.69 21.04 -9.14
C LYS A 200 -4.31 21.47 -8.63
N LEU A 201 -3.36 20.53 -8.55
CA LEU A 201 -2.00 20.71 -8.01
C LEU A 201 -0.99 19.96 -8.91
N PRO A 202 -0.82 20.39 -10.17
CA PRO A 202 0.01 19.69 -11.16
C PRO A 202 1.46 19.50 -10.70
N GLU A 203 2.03 20.45 -9.95
CA GLU A 203 3.37 20.35 -9.38
C GLU A 203 3.51 19.17 -8.40
N VAL A 204 2.44 18.87 -7.66
CA VAL A 204 2.36 17.70 -6.77
C VAL A 204 2.19 16.41 -7.57
N ALA A 205 1.40 16.45 -8.64
CA ALA A 205 1.24 15.32 -9.56
C ALA A 205 2.60 14.92 -10.16
N ASP A 206 3.30 15.89 -10.74
CA ASP A 206 4.60 15.71 -11.39
C ASP A 206 5.64 15.17 -10.41
N ALA A 207 5.67 15.67 -9.18
CA ALA A 207 6.60 15.19 -8.16
C ALA A 207 6.34 13.72 -7.78
N ASN A 208 5.07 13.32 -7.61
CA ASN A 208 4.72 11.93 -7.31
C ASN A 208 4.99 11.01 -8.50
N ILE A 209 4.74 11.45 -9.74
CA ILE A 209 5.05 10.66 -10.95
C ILE A 209 6.56 10.49 -11.12
N LYS A 210 7.34 11.56 -10.91
CA LYS A 210 8.80 11.52 -11.04
C LYS A 210 9.41 10.58 -10.01
N THR A 211 8.98 10.67 -8.75
CA THR A 211 9.42 9.76 -7.68
C THR A 211 8.98 8.32 -7.92
N LEU A 212 7.76 8.08 -8.41
CA LEU A 212 7.31 6.74 -8.82
C LEU A 212 8.22 6.12 -9.87
N LYS A 213 8.53 6.88 -10.93
CA LYS A 213 9.44 6.45 -12.00
C LYS A 213 10.86 6.24 -11.48
N THR A 214 11.34 7.09 -10.58
CA THR A 214 12.66 6.91 -9.93
C THR A 214 12.73 5.60 -9.15
N GLY A 215 11.69 5.24 -8.39
CA GLY A 215 11.63 3.95 -7.69
C GLY A 215 11.67 2.75 -8.64
N TYR A 216 10.89 2.83 -9.73
CA TYR A 216 10.88 1.78 -10.76
C TYR A 216 12.25 1.64 -11.45
N ASN A 217 12.87 2.77 -11.82
CA ASN A 217 14.18 2.79 -12.46
C ASN A 217 15.30 2.34 -11.53
N PHE A 218 15.21 2.64 -10.23
CA PHE A 218 16.15 2.13 -9.23
C PHE A 218 16.14 0.59 -9.20
N GLY A 219 14.96 -0.01 -9.30
CA GLY A 219 14.81 -1.46 -9.48
C GLY A 219 15.56 -1.97 -10.70
N ILE A 220 15.49 -1.28 -11.84
CA ILE A 220 16.21 -1.64 -13.07
C ILE A 220 17.73 -1.57 -12.88
N THR A 221 18.24 -0.48 -12.32
CA THR A 221 19.68 -0.16 -12.31
C THR A 221 20.45 -0.88 -11.23
N VAL A 222 19.82 -1.23 -10.12
CA VAL A 222 20.49 -1.90 -9.00
C VAL A 222 20.64 -3.40 -9.30
N GLU A 223 21.88 -3.89 -9.17
CA GLU A 223 22.24 -5.30 -9.38
C GLU A 223 21.75 -6.22 -8.26
N ALA A 224 21.42 -5.69 -7.08
CA ALA A 224 20.95 -6.50 -5.95
C ALA A 224 19.72 -7.34 -6.30
N PHE A 225 18.83 -6.83 -7.16
CA PHE A 225 17.64 -7.54 -7.63
C PHE A 225 17.98 -8.44 -8.82
N HIS A 226 18.20 -9.73 -8.55
CA HIS A 226 18.55 -10.72 -9.58
C HIS A 226 17.34 -11.22 -10.38
N HIS A 227 16.15 -11.17 -9.77
CA HIS A 227 14.90 -11.69 -10.30
C HIS A 227 13.78 -10.66 -10.18
N THR A 228 12.87 -10.64 -11.15
CA THR A 228 11.54 -10.05 -10.99
C THR A 228 10.51 -11.17 -11.04
N TYR A 229 9.33 -10.91 -10.50
CA TYR A 229 8.28 -11.89 -10.30
C TYR A 229 7.05 -11.53 -11.12
N VAL A 230 6.36 -12.54 -11.63
CA VAL A 230 5.05 -12.40 -12.25
C VAL A 230 4.08 -13.34 -11.54
N VAL A 231 3.00 -12.76 -11.04
CA VAL A 231 1.79 -13.50 -10.68
C VAL A 231 0.85 -13.40 -11.87
N GLU A 232 0.60 -14.54 -12.51
CA GLU A 232 -0.25 -14.65 -13.69
C GLU A 232 -1.70 -14.27 -13.38
N LYS A 233 -2.52 -14.08 -14.42
CA LYS A 233 -3.92 -13.73 -14.24
C LYS A 233 -4.69 -14.87 -13.59
N ALA A 234 -5.56 -14.53 -12.66
CA ALA A 234 -6.44 -15.50 -12.04
C ALA A 234 -7.51 -16.00 -13.02
N ALA A 235 -7.83 -17.28 -12.91
CA ALA A 235 -8.92 -17.90 -13.65
C ALA A 235 -10.27 -17.53 -13.03
N LEU A 236 -10.71 -16.29 -13.27
CA LEU A 236 -11.96 -15.74 -12.74
C LEU A 236 -13.12 -15.89 -13.75
N PRO A 237 -14.37 -16.13 -13.31
CA PRO A 237 -15.53 -16.13 -14.18
C PRO A 237 -15.68 -14.82 -14.98
N THR A 238 -16.23 -14.86 -16.19
CA THR A 238 -16.49 -13.61 -16.93
C THR A 238 -17.55 -12.78 -16.21
N GLY A 239 -17.28 -11.49 -15.97
CA GLY A 239 -18.23 -10.59 -15.29
C GLY A 239 -17.67 -9.20 -15.04
N GLU A 240 -18.49 -8.36 -14.41
CA GLU A 240 -18.06 -7.07 -13.88
C GLU A 240 -17.56 -7.25 -12.44
N TYR A 241 -16.35 -6.79 -12.18
CA TYR A 241 -15.70 -6.89 -10.88
C TYR A 241 -15.64 -5.52 -10.21
N THR A 242 -15.79 -5.51 -8.89
CA THR A 242 -15.64 -4.32 -8.07
C THR A 242 -14.89 -4.66 -6.80
N ASN A 243 -13.94 -3.79 -6.43
CA ASN A 243 -13.20 -3.93 -5.18
C ASN A 243 -14.00 -3.27 -4.05
N ILE A 244 -14.39 -4.05 -3.05
CA ILE A 244 -15.17 -3.60 -1.90
C ILE A 244 -14.59 -4.17 -0.61
N ASN A 245 -14.79 -3.45 0.50
CA ASN A 245 -14.56 -3.99 1.83
C ASN A 245 -15.88 -4.47 2.46
N GLY A 246 -15.79 -5.10 3.64
CA GLY A 246 -16.96 -5.65 4.34
C GLY A 246 -18.03 -4.61 4.68
N ASN A 247 -17.64 -3.39 5.07
CA ASN A 247 -18.59 -2.32 5.41
C ASN A 247 -19.38 -1.85 4.17
N ILE A 248 -18.71 -1.69 3.02
CA ILE A 248 -19.36 -1.37 1.74
C ILE A 248 -20.29 -2.51 1.33
N GLY A 249 -19.82 -3.76 1.37
CA GLY A 249 -20.62 -4.94 1.03
C GLY A 249 -21.89 -5.05 1.87
N LEU A 250 -21.77 -4.88 3.19
CA LEU A 250 -22.93 -4.84 4.09
C LEU A 250 -23.88 -3.69 3.74
N SER A 251 -23.35 -2.48 3.52
CA SER A 251 -24.17 -1.31 3.19
C SER A 251 -24.96 -1.51 1.90
N TRP A 252 -24.33 -2.02 0.85
CA TRP A 252 -25.01 -2.32 -0.42
C TRP A 252 -26.00 -3.47 -0.29
N GLY A 253 -25.69 -4.48 0.52
CA GLY A 253 -26.61 -5.57 0.86
C GLY A 253 -27.88 -5.08 1.55
N LEU A 254 -27.75 -4.17 2.52
CA LEU A 254 -28.88 -3.52 3.18
C LEU A 254 -29.75 -2.73 2.19
N ILE A 255 -29.13 -1.95 1.30
CA ILE A 255 -29.84 -1.22 0.25
C ILE A 255 -30.60 -2.18 -0.68
N ALA A 256 -29.94 -3.24 -1.14
CA ALA A 256 -30.56 -4.24 -2.01
C ALA A 256 -31.73 -4.93 -1.30
N GLY A 257 -31.57 -5.33 -0.04
CA GLY A 257 -32.62 -5.94 0.77
C GLY A 257 -33.83 -5.03 0.93
N ALA A 258 -33.63 -3.74 1.24
CA ALA A 258 -34.70 -2.76 1.35
C ALA A 258 -35.45 -2.57 0.02
N LYS A 259 -34.72 -2.48 -1.11
CA LYS A 259 -35.32 -2.37 -2.44
C LYS A 259 -36.14 -3.60 -2.82
N LEU A 260 -35.61 -4.80 -2.59
CA LEU A 260 -36.29 -6.06 -2.93
C LEU A 260 -37.52 -6.32 -2.04
N SER A 261 -37.49 -5.85 -0.79
CA SER A 261 -38.63 -5.95 0.15
C SER A 261 -39.62 -4.79 0.03
N ASN A 262 -39.36 -3.79 -0.82
CA ASN A 262 -40.14 -2.56 -0.96
C ASN A 262 -40.33 -1.83 0.38
N LEU A 263 -39.29 -1.83 1.21
CA LEU A 263 -39.22 -1.11 2.48
C LEU A 263 -38.26 0.09 2.37
N GLU A 264 -38.46 1.08 3.23
CA GLU A 264 -37.53 2.18 3.38
C GLU A 264 -36.37 1.78 4.28
N LEU A 265 -35.13 2.06 3.86
CA LEU A 265 -33.96 1.79 4.67
C LEU A 265 -33.70 2.97 5.61
N PHE A 266 -33.97 2.75 6.90
CA PHE A 266 -33.52 3.63 7.98
C PHE A 266 -32.33 2.98 8.71
N TYR A 267 -31.24 3.72 8.86
CA TYR A 267 -30.05 3.29 9.60
C TYR A 267 -29.68 4.32 10.66
N GLY A 268 -29.94 3.99 11.92
CA GLY A 268 -29.48 4.74 13.10
C GLY A 268 -28.19 4.13 13.65
N SER A 269 -27.17 4.94 13.93
CA SER A 269 -25.97 4.44 14.63
C SER A 269 -25.22 5.53 15.39
N TYR A 270 -24.50 5.12 16.43
CA TYR A 270 -23.47 5.92 17.07
C TYR A 270 -22.08 5.61 16.48
N PRO A 271 -21.20 6.61 16.23
CA PRO A 271 -19.89 6.36 15.64
C PRO A 271 -18.97 5.52 16.54
N ILE A 272 -18.62 4.32 16.07
CA ILE A 272 -17.64 3.42 16.69
C ILE A 272 -16.79 2.71 15.62
N THR A 273 -15.47 2.67 15.78
CA THR A 273 -14.57 1.92 14.89
C THR A 273 -14.76 0.41 15.12
N PRO A 274 -14.92 -0.43 14.07
CA PRO A 274 -14.86 -0.15 12.63
C PRO A 274 -16.21 0.08 11.93
N ALA A 275 -17.32 0.20 12.66
CA ALA A 275 -18.68 0.23 12.09
C ALA A 275 -19.13 1.61 11.55
N SER A 276 -18.49 2.71 11.97
CA SER A 276 -18.85 4.08 11.51
C SER A 276 -18.91 4.23 9.99
N ASP A 277 -18.07 3.48 9.25
CA ASP A 277 -18.03 3.56 7.80
C ASP A 277 -19.29 3.03 7.11
N ILE A 278 -20.10 2.20 7.79
CA ILE A 278 -21.41 1.77 7.29
C ILE A 278 -22.34 2.99 7.20
N LEU A 279 -22.39 3.82 8.24
CA LEU A 279 -23.16 5.07 8.21
C LEU A 279 -22.64 6.00 7.11
N HIS A 280 -21.31 6.16 7.01
CA HIS A 280 -20.70 7.01 5.99
C HIS A 280 -21.06 6.54 4.58
N GLU A 281 -21.00 5.24 4.30
CA GLU A 281 -21.33 4.70 2.99
C GLU A 281 -22.82 4.86 2.69
N LEU A 282 -23.71 4.44 3.59
CA LEU A 282 -25.16 4.58 3.42
C LEU A 282 -25.59 6.05 3.23
N SER A 283 -24.93 7.00 3.89
CA SER A 283 -25.26 8.43 3.79
C SER A 283 -25.04 9.02 2.38
N LYS A 284 -24.19 8.39 1.55
CA LYS A 284 -23.96 8.78 0.15
C LYS A 284 -25.09 8.33 -0.78
N HIS A 285 -25.86 7.32 -0.38
CA HIS A 285 -26.82 6.60 -1.21
C HIS A 285 -28.27 7.09 -1.07
N LYS A 286 -28.46 8.41 -0.88
CA LYS A 286 -29.79 9.04 -0.76
C LYS A 286 -30.68 8.82 -1.99
N ASN A 287 -30.07 8.62 -3.16
CA ASN A 287 -30.75 8.26 -4.40
C ASN A 287 -31.52 6.93 -4.31
N PHE A 288 -31.22 6.08 -3.34
CA PHE A 288 -31.98 4.86 -3.06
C PHE A 288 -33.04 5.04 -1.96
N ASN A 289 -33.32 6.27 -1.52
CA ASN A 289 -34.19 6.60 -0.38
C ASN A 289 -33.65 6.04 0.96
N VAL A 290 -32.33 6.03 1.12
CA VAL A 290 -31.69 5.67 2.39
C VAL A 290 -31.76 6.86 3.35
N ILE A 291 -32.28 6.62 4.54
CA ILE A 291 -32.28 7.55 5.66
C ILE A 291 -31.20 7.09 6.64
N THR A 292 -30.29 8.00 6.98
CA THR A 292 -29.27 7.77 8.02
C THR A 292 -29.48 8.73 9.17
N PHE A 293 -29.27 8.25 10.39
CA PHE A 293 -29.35 9.04 11.61
C PHE A 293 -28.14 8.74 12.49
N GLN A 294 -27.42 9.79 12.86
CA GLN A 294 -26.35 9.66 13.85
C GLN A 294 -26.97 9.93 15.23
N ALA A 295 -27.10 8.87 16.02
CA ALA A 295 -27.64 8.94 17.36
C ALA A 295 -26.62 9.52 18.35
N GLU A 296 -27.09 9.87 19.56
CA GLU A 296 -26.28 10.33 20.67
C GLU A 296 -25.52 9.20 21.39
N ASP A 297 -26.04 7.97 21.33
CA ASP A 297 -25.48 6.74 21.86
C ASP A 297 -26.07 5.52 21.11
N GLU A 298 -25.63 4.31 21.46
CA GLU A 298 -26.10 3.07 20.84
C GLU A 298 -27.52 2.64 21.25
N ILE A 299 -28.14 3.27 22.26
CA ILE A 299 -29.45 2.90 22.81
C ILE A 299 -30.58 3.69 22.12
N ALA A 300 -30.34 4.95 21.76
CA ALA A 300 -31.28 5.84 21.07
C ALA A 300 -31.63 5.38 19.64
#